data_AF-A0A536E751-F1
#
_entry.id   AF-A0A536E751-F1
#
_cell.length_a   1.000
_cell.length_b   1.000
_cell.length_c   1.000
_cell.angle_alpha   90.00
_cell.angle_beta   90.00
_cell.angle_gamma   90.00
#
_symmetry.space_group_name_H-M   'P 1'
#
loop_
_entity.id
_entity.type
_entity.pdbx_description
1 polymer ?
#
loop_
_entity_poly.entity_id
_entity_poly.type
_entity_poly.pdbx_seq_one_letter_code
_entity_poly.pdbx_strand_id
1 'polypeptide(L)'
;MRSGHGRGAVVAIVVLALLTLVAYTGYAGTTVYQQLDSGRQELVAAQAAMTAAKQSVDPAELRASAVHLRQAERDFSDAGRRAHDDPALRAVGGLPGAGRNLDAVTHLAAIGADMSRAGEAATAVAIQVAGLKQDYAGRALTPDDLPVVLQQAQGIAKDYSASTQAIGQQLRAAHAERAEVTTTDLVGPLKDAYDAVDAALVQADTAFLRFQDVRQVLSDFLGVRLPA
;
A
#
# COMPACT_ATOMS: atom_id res chain seq x y z
N MET A 1 7.99 -18.11 -23.46
CA MET A 1 8.29 -18.81 -22.19
C MET A 1 8.16 -17.81 -21.04
N ARG A 2 7.24 -18.09 -20.11
CA ARG A 2 7.04 -17.57 -18.74
C ARG A 2 7.16 -16.05 -18.47
N SER A 3 6.02 -15.35 -18.63
CA SER A 3 5.75 -14.03 -18.02
C SER A 3 5.08 -14.23 -16.65
N GLY A 4 5.88 -14.28 -15.58
CA GLY A 4 5.41 -14.51 -14.19
C GLY A 4 5.67 -13.36 -13.20
N HIS A 5 6.24 -12.24 -13.65
CA HIS A 5 6.84 -11.24 -12.75
C HIS A 5 5.86 -10.17 -12.21
N GLY A 6 4.59 -10.18 -12.60
CA GLY A 6 3.54 -9.31 -12.03
C GLY A 6 2.84 -9.89 -10.79
N ARG A 7 3.12 -11.15 -10.47
CA ARG A 7 2.54 -11.86 -9.32
C ARG A 7 3.27 -11.55 -8.02
N GLY A 8 4.52 -11.06 -8.09
CA GLY A 8 5.38 -10.80 -6.94
C GLY A 8 4.77 -9.81 -5.96
N ALA A 9 4.57 -8.55 -6.38
CA ALA A 9 4.11 -7.43 -5.53
C ALA A 9 2.79 -7.64 -4.77
N VAL A 10 1.96 -8.55 -5.28
CA VAL A 10 0.64 -8.94 -4.77
C VAL A 10 0.79 -9.98 -3.65
N VAL A 11 1.89 -10.75 -3.64
CA VAL A 11 2.19 -11.70 -2.57
C VAL A 11 2.61 -10.99 -1.29
N ALA A 12 3.44 -9.94 -1.32
CA ALA A 12 3.95 -9.42 -0.05
C ALA A 12 2.98 -8.59 0.79
N ILE A 13 1.94 -7.99 0.19
CA ILE A 13 0.82 -7.42 0.95
C ILE A 13 0.05 -8.54 1.69
N VAL A 14 -0.09 -9.72 1.05
CA VAL A 14 -0.69 -10.93 1.65
C VAL A 14 0.20 -11.54 2.74
N VAL A 15 1.53 -11.40 2.65
CA VAL A 15 2.42 -11.87 3.71
C VAL A 15 2.38 -10.91 4.92
N LEU A 16 2.36 -9.59 4.72
CA LEU A 16 2.09 -8.59 5.78
C LEU A 16 0.77 -8.90 6.52
N ALA A 17 -0.21 -9.42 5.79
CA ALA A 17 -1.48 -9.89 6.33
C ALA A 17 -1.34 -11.19 7.16
N LEU A 18 -0.55 -12.18 6.75
CA LEU A 18 -0.54 -13.47 7.43
C LEU A 18 0.10 -13.46 8.82
N LEU A 19 0.75 -12.37 9.23
CA LEU A 19 1.74 -12.41 10.31
C LEU A 19 1.43 -11.53 11.52
N THR A 20 0.42 -10.68 11.44
CA THR A 20 -0.19 -10.06 12.62
C THR A 20 -0.93 -11.08 13.50
N LEU A 21 -1.09 -12.32 13.05
CA LEU A 21 -1.95 -13.33 13.66
C LEU A 21 -1.46 -13.93 15.00
N VAL A 22 -0.18 -13.76 15.41
CA VAL A 22 0.34 -14.59 16.53
C VAL A 22 0.96 -13.80 17.71
N ALA A 23 1.01 -12.46 17.69
CA ALA A 23 1.85 -11.73 18.66
C ALA A 23 1.22 -11.24 19.99
N TYR A 24 -0.09 -11.32 20.27
CA TYR A 24 -0.61 -10.74 21.52
C TYR A 24 -1.89 -11.37 22.09
N THR A 25 -1.83 -12.66 22.45
CA THR A 25 -2.84 -13.30 23.30
C THR A 25 -2.56 -13.01 24.78
N GLY A 26 -2.81 -11.76 25.19
CA GLY A 26 -2.57 -11.31 26.56
C GLY A 26 -3.52 -10.20 27.03
N TYR A 27 -4.82 -10.49 27.06
CA TYR A 27 -5.95 -9.85 27.78
C TYR A 27 -6.16 -8.31 27.79
N ALA A 28 -5.24 -7.49 27.27
CA ALA A 28 -5.35 -6.03 27.11
C ALA A 28 -5.09 -5.55 25.66
N GLY A 29 -4.66 -6.43 24.75
CA GLY A 29 -4.35 -6.08 23.36
C GLY A 29 -5.37 -6.54 22.33
N THR A 30 -6.61 -6.84 22.75
CA THR A 30 -7.66 -7.27 21.83
C THR A 30 -8.04 -6.17 20.83
N THR A 31 -8.04 -4.90 21.24
CA THR A 31 -8.43 -3.79 20.37
C THR A 31 -7.30 -3.35 19.42
N VAL A 32 -6.05 -3.30 19.88
CA VAL A 32 -4.88 -3.07 18.99
C VAL A 32 -4.82 -4.21 17.96
N TYR A 33 -4.99 -5.45 18.40
CA TYR A 33 -5.06 -6.61 17.51
C TYR A 33 -6.21 -6.50 16.51
N GLN A 34 -7.42 -6.17 16.96
CA GLN A 34 -8.59 -6.02 16.08
C GLN A 34 -8.35 -4.96 15.00
N GLN A 35 -7.66 -3.87 15.33
CA GLN A 35 -7.34 -2.82 14.36
C GLN A 35 -6.24 -3.21 13.40
N LEU A 36 -5.18 -3.89 13.85
CA LEU A 36 -4.18 -4.44 12.95
C LEU A 36 -4.80 -5.48 12.00
N ASP A 37 -5.69 -6.33 12.53
CA ASP A 37 -6.40 -7.34 11.73
C ASP A 37 -7.42 -6.72 10.78
N SER A 38 -8.14 -5.69 11.21
CA SER A 38 -9.06 -4.91 10.36
C SER A 38 -8.30 -4.23 9.23
N GLY A 39 -7.25 -3.46 9.55
CA GLY A 39 -6.46 -2.76 8.54
C GLY A 39 -5.81 -3.72 7.55
N ARG A 40 -5.41 -4.90 8.03
CA ARG A 40 -5.01 -6.01 7.19
C ARG A 40 -6.11 -6.47 6.22
N GLN A 41 -7.30 -6.77 6.73
CA GLN A 41 -8.41 -7.27 5.90
C GLN A 41 -8.75 -6.26 4.81
N GLU A 42 -8.70 -4.97 5.15
CA GLU A 42 -8.87 -3.86 4.23
C GLU A 42 -7.75 -3.82 3.17
N LEU A 43 -6.48 -4.05 3.51
CA LEU A 43 -5.41 -4.20 2.50
C LEU A 43 -5.67 -5.35 1.52
N VAL A 44 -6.18 -6.49 2.02
CA VAL A 44 -6.52 -7.64 1.17
C VAL A 44 -7.69 -7.31 0.24
N ALA A 45 -8.71 -6.62 0.76
CA ALA A 45 -9.85 -6.16 -0.04
C ALA A 45 -9.42 -5.14 -1.10
N ALA A 46 -8.54 -4.19 -0.72
CA ALA A 46 -7.97 -3.23 -1.65
C ALA A 46 -7.24 -3.92 -2.81
N GLN A 47 -6.44 -4.94 -2.51
CA GLN A 47 -5.70 -5.72 -3.50
C GLN A 47 -6.62 -6.52 -4.42
N ALA A 48 -7.66 -7.14 -3.86
CA ALA A 48 -8.67 -7.86 -4.64
C ALA A 48 -9.35 -6.91 -5.64
N ALA A 49 -9.75 -5.72 -5.17
CA ALA A 49 -10.35 -4.69 -6.01
C ALA A 49 -9.39 -4.16 -7.09
N MET A 50 -8.09 -3.95 -6.80
CA MET A 50 -7.09 -3.60 -7.82
C MET A 50 -6.89 -4.71 -8.86
N THR A 51 -6.98 -5.97 -8.43
CA THR A 51 -6.81 -7.13 -9.32
C THR A 51 -8.01 -7.28 -10.25
N ALA A 52 -9.21 -7.06 -9.73
CA ALA A 52 -10.43 -7.00 -10.54
C ALA A 52 -10.35 -5.84 -11.55
N ALA A 53 -9.91 -4.65 -11.11
CA ALA A 53 -9.81 -3.48 -11.98
C ALA A 53 -8.86 -3.67 -13.17
N LYS A 54 -7.79 -4.46 -13.00
CA LYS A 54 -6.89 -4.86 -14.10
C LYS A 54 -7.60 -5.67 -15.18
N GLN A 55 -8.68 -6.39 -14.83
CA GLN A 55 -9.43 -7.27 -15.72
C GLN A 55 -10.64 -6.55 -16.35
N SER A 56 -11.28 -5.64 -15.63
CA SER A 56 -12.54 -4.99 -16.03
C SER A 56 -12.38 -3.59 -16.65
N VAL A 57 -11.24 -2.91 -16.41
CA VAL A 57 -11.03 -1.48 -16.74
C VAL A 57 -12.06 -0.55 -16.05
N ASP A 58 -12.86 -1.05 -15.11
CA ASP A 58 -13.89 -0.27 -14.41
C ASP A 58 -13.25 0.62 -13.32
N PRO A 59 -13.37 1.96 -13.42
CA PRO A 59 -12.88 2.86 -12.37
C PRO A 59 -13.60 2.69 -11.03
N ALA A 60 -14.80 2.09 -10.99
CA ALA A 60 -15.50 1.81 -9.74
C ALA A 60 -14.73 0.83 -8.84
N GLU A 61 -14.08 -0.17 -9.42
CA GLU A 61 -13.26 -1.13 -8.66
C GLU A 61 -11.99 -0.48 -8.10
N LEU A 62 -11.38 0.45 -8.84
CA LEU A 62 -10.26 1.26 -8.32
C LEU A 62 -10.70 2.21 -7.20
N ARG A 63 -11.90 2.80 -7.30
CA ARG A 63 -12.47 3.63 -6.23
C ARG A 63 -12.76 2.81 -4.97
N ALA A 64 -13.30 1.60 -5.11
CA ALA A 64 -13.50 0.68 -4.00
C ALA A 64 -12.16 0.35 -3.32
N SER A 65 -11.12 0.06 -4.12
CA SER A 65 -9.78 -0.14 -3.60
C SER A 65 -9.25 1.05 -2.78
N ALA A 66 -9.44 2.27 -3.27
CA ALA A 66 -9.03 3.48 -2.54
C ALA A 66 -9.76 3.64 -1.20
N VAL A 67 -11.04 3.24 -1.11
CA VAL A 67 -11.78 3.25 0.16
C VAL A 67 -11.16 2.28 1.15
N HIS A 68 -10.85 1.06 0.71
CA HIS A 68 -10.20 0.04 1.54
C HIS A 68 -8.81 0.50 2.02
N LEU A 69 -7.99 1.12 1.15
CA LEU A 69 -6.68 1.67 1.54
C LEU A 69 -6.79 2.76 2.62
N ARG A 70 -7.78 3.65 2.51
CA ARG A 70 -8.04 4.67 3.55
C ARG A 70 -8.53 4.08 4.85
N GLN A 71 -9.28 2.98 4.80
CA GLN A 71 -9.71 2.30 6.02
C GLN A 71 -8.53 1.60 6.68
N ALA A 72 -7.70 0.91 5.88
CA ALA A 72 -6.47 0.29 6.36
C ALA A 72 -5.53 1.31 7.05
N GLU A 73 -5.30 2.45 6.41
CA GLU A 73 -4.48 3.53 6.97
C GLU A 73 -4.96 4.00 8.35
N ARG A 74 -6.28 4.17 8.49
CA ARG A 74 -6.90 4.59 9.75
C ARG A 74 -6.77 3.53 10.83
N ASP A 75 -7.06 2.28 10.48
CA ASP A 75 -6.99 1.16 11.41
C ASP A 75 -5.55 0.93 11.90
N PHE A 76 -4.55 1.00 11.02
CA PHE A 76 -3.14 0.93 11.40
C PHE A 76 -2.71 2.12 12.26
N SER A 77 -3.10 3.35 11.89
CA SER A 77 -2.75 4.54 12.66
C SER A 77 -3.35 4.53 14.07
N ASP A 78 -4.59 4.05 14.19
CA ASP A 78 -5.24 3.89 15.48
C ASP A 78 -4.60 2.78 16.32
N ALA A 79 -4.21 1.67 15.69
CA ALA A 79 -3.49 0.58 16.36
C ALA A 79 -2.16 1.08 16.94
N GLY A 80 -1.37 1.82 16.15
CA GLY A 80 -0.11 2.41 16.60
C GLY A 80 -0.31 3.40 17.74
N ARG A 81 -1.29 4.29 17.63
CA ARG A 81 -1.63 5.26 18.69
C ARG A 81 -2.00 4.55 19.98
N ARG A 82 -2.83 3.51 19.92
CA ARG A 82 -3.23 2.76 21.13
C ARG A 82 -2.09 1.94 21.71
N ALA A 83 -1.27 1.31 20.88
CA ALA A 83 -0.07 0.61 21.35
C ALA A 83 0.85 1.56 22.14
N HIS A 84 0.98 2.81 21.68
CA HIS A 84 1.80 3.81 22.35
C HIS A 84 1.13 4.47 23.57
N ASP A 85 -0.17 4.79 23.49
CA ASP A 85 -0.85 5.66 24.44
C ASP A 85 -1.68 4.95 25.51
N ASP A 86 -1.98 3.66 25.35
CA ASP A 86 -2.78 2.92 26.33
C ASP A 86 -2.02 2.74 27.65
N PRO A 87 -2.53 3.26 28.78
CA PRO A 87 -1.86 3.16 30.08
C PRO A 87 -1.63 1.72 30.55
N ALA A 88 -2.53 0.80 30.21
CA ALA A 88 -2.39 -0.61 30.55
C ALA A 88 -1.27 -1.27 29.74
N LEU A 89 -1.15 -0.92 28.45
CA LEU A 89 -0.06 -1.40 27.60
C LEU A 89 1.28 -0.78 28.01
N ARG A 90 1.33 0.51 28.39
CA ARG A 90 2.54 1.13 28.95
C ARG A 90 3.01 0.47 30.24
N ALA A 91 2.08 0.08 31.11
CA ALA A 91 2.42 -0.62 32.36
C ALA A 91 3.06 -2.00 32.10
N VAL A 92 2.56 -2.72 31.09
CA VAL A 92 3.16 -4.00 30.63
C VAL A 92 4.47 -3.75 29.88
N GLY A 93 4.54 -2.69 29.07
CA GLY A 93 5.72 -2.26 28.31
C GLY A 93 6.91 -1.83 29.17
N GLY A 94 6.70 -1.53 30.46
CA GLY A 94 7.79 -1.29 31.42
C GLY A 94 8.70 -2.50 31.67
N LEU A 95 8.30 -3.70 31.24
CA LEU A 95 9.15 -4.90 31.26
C LEU A 95 10.04 -4.95 30.00
N PRO A 96 11.37 -5.16 30.11
CA PRO A 96 12.30 -5.06 28.97
C PRO A 96 11.96 -5.97 27.76
N GLY A 97 11.39 -7.15 28.01
CA GLY A 97 10.95 -8.05 26.95
C GLY A 97 9.62 -7.62 26.33
N ALA A 98 8.66 -7.18 27.13
CA ALA A 98 7.34 -6.79 26.64
C ALA A 98 7.37 -5.43 25.94
N GLY A 99 8.12 -4.45 26.46
CA GLY A 99 8.29 -3.13 25.85
C GLY A 99 8.82 -3.22 24.42
N ARG A 100 9.87 -4.01 24.19
CA ARG A 100 10.42 -4.21 22.83
C ARG A 100 9.41 -4.78 21.83
N ASN A 101 8.56 -5.72 22.27
CA ASN A 101 7.52 -6.27 21.40
C ASN A 101 6.39 -5.25 21.15
N LEU A 102 6.09 -4.41 22.13
CA LEU A 102 5.08 -3.34 22.04
C LEU A 102 5.54 -2.20 21.11
N ASP A 103 6.80 -1.82 21.20
CA ASP A 103 7.45 -0.86 20.29
C ASP A 103 7.46 -1.43 18.87
N ALA A 104 7.85 -2.69 18.70
CA ALA A 104 7.81 -3.36 17.39
C ALA A 104 6.39 -3.46 16.81
N VAL A 105 5.35 -3.65 17.63
CA VAL A 105 3.95 -3.56 17.15
C VAL A 105 3.60 -2.14 16.71
N THR A 106 4.08 -1.12 17.43
CA THR A 106 3.85 0.29 17.09
C THR A 106 4.49 0.65 15.74
N HIS A 107 5.75 0.26 15.53
CA HIS A 107 6.44 0.44 14.25
C HIS A 107 5.79 -0.35 13.12
N LEU A 108 5.35 -1.59 13.37
CA LEU A 108 4.62 -2.39 12.37
C LEU A 108 3.32 -1.70 11.93
N ALA A 109 2.60 -1.08 12.86
CA ALA A 109 1.41 -0.31 12.57
C ALA A 109 1.73 0.94 11.73
N ALA A 110 2.81 1.67 12.06
CA ALA A 110 3.26 2.82 11.29
C ALA A 110 3.60 2.44 9.83
N ILE A 111 4.33 1.34 9.63
CA ILE A 111 4.64 0.78 8.31
C ILE A 111 3.36 0.47 7.53
N GLY A 112 2.38 -0.19 8.17
CA GLY A 112 1.08 -0.48 7.56
C GLY A 112 0.33 0.77 7.09
N ALA A 113 0.36 1.83 7.90
CA ALA A 113 -0.25 3.12 7.56
C ALA A 113 0.47 3.81 6.37
N ASP A 114 1.80 3.87 6.40
CA ASP A 114 2.61 4.45 5.30
C ASP A 114 2.36 3.71 3.98
N MET A 115 2.37 2.38 4.02
CA MET A 115 2.13 1.54 2.85
C MET A 115 0.71 1.70 2.30
N SER A 116 -0.29 1.90 3.17
CA SER A 116 -1.67 2.17 2.77
C SER A 116 -1.79 3.53 2.07
N ARG A 117 -1.12 4.58 2.57
CA ARG A 117 -1.03 5.90 1.93
C ARG A 117 -0.32 5.85 0.58
N ALA A 118 0.76 5.08 0.48
CA ALA A 118 1.45 4.85 -0.80
C ALA A 118 0.51 4.20 -1.83
N GLY A 119 -0.23 3.16 -1.42
CA GLY A 119 -1.23 2.50 -2.26
C GLY A 119 -2.35 3.44 -2.72
N GLU A 120 -2.85 4.31 -1.83
CA GLU A 120 -3.87 5.29 -2.17
C GLU A 120 -3.37 6.28 -3.24
N ALA A 121 -2.17 6.83 -3.07
CA ALA A 121 -1.57 7.77 -4.03
C ALA A 121 -1.39 7.14 -5.42
N ALA A 122 -1.01 5.86 -5.48
CA ALA A 122 -0.93 5.11 -6.74
C ALA A 122 -2.32 4.87 -7.36
N THR A 123 -3.32 4.57 -6.53
CA THR A 123 -4.70 4.31 -6.96
C THR A 123 -5.37 5.56 -7.51
N ALA A 124 -5.10 6.74 -6.94
CA ALA A 124 -5.62 8.01 -7.44
C ALA A 124 -5.24 8.25 -8.91
N VAL A 125 -3.97 8.03 -9.27
CA VAL A 125 -3.49 8.13 -10.64
C VAL A 125 -4.16 7.08 -11.53
N ALA A 126 -4.26 5.83 -11.05
CA ALA A 126 -4.91 4.76 -11.81
C ALA A 126 -6.38 5.08 -12.11
N ILE A 127 -7.13 5.69 -11.17
CA ILE A 127 -8.51 6.12 -11.39
C ILE A 127 -8.60 7.16 -12.50
N GLN A 128 -7.72 8.17 -12.50
CA GLN A 128 -7.74 9.21 -13.53
C GLN A 128 -7.43 8.64 -14.92
N VAL A 129 -6.44 7.75 -15.01
CA VAL A 129 -6.09 7.09 -16.28
C VAL A 129 -7.19 6.15 -16.76
N ALA A 130 -7.83 5.40 -15.85
CA ALA A 130 -8.97 4.54 -16.19
C ALA A 130 -10.19 5.36 -16.65
N GLY A 131 -10.46 6.49 -16.00
CA GLY A 131 -11.51 7.44 -16.42
C GLY A 131 -11.27 7.97 -17.82
N LEU A 132 -10.04 8.41 -18.12
CA LEU A 132 -9.66 8.84 -19.48
C LEU A 132 -9.88 7.72 -20.50
N LYS A 133 -9.47 6.48 -20.20
CA LYS A 133 -9.70 5.34 -21.09
C LYS A 133 -11.18 5.08 -21.34
N GLN A 134 -11.99 5.14 -20.29
CA GLN A 134 -13.43 4.92 -20.37
C GLN A 134 -14.11 6.01 -21.20
N ASP A 135 -13.75 7.27 -20.98
CA ASP A 135 -14.28 8.41 -21.73
C ASP A 135 -14.03 8.24 -23.22
N TYR A 136 -12.86 7.69 -23.62
CA TYR A 136 -12.48 7.48 -25.02
C TYR A 136 -12.72 6.05 -25.54
N ALA A 137 -13.35 5.17 -24.76
CA ALA A 137 -13.62 3.81 -25.18
C ALA A 137 -14.66 3.76 -26.31
N GLY A 138 -14.30 3.17 -27.44
CA GLY A 138 -15.22 2.98 -28.57
C GLY A 138 -15.56 4.26 -29.36
N ARG A 139 -14.95 5.41 -29.04
CA ARG A 139 -15.07 6.64 -29.85
C ARG A 139 -13.79 6.94 -30.62
N ALA A 140 -13.94 7.44 -31.85
CA ALA A 140 -12.82 7.99 -32.61
C ALA A 140 -12.46 9.37 -32.04
N LEU A 141 -11.18 9.61 -31.79
CA LEU A 141 -10.65 10.92 -31.42
C LEU A 141 -10.85 11.91 -32.58
N THR A 142 -11.55 13.02 -32.33
CA THR A 142 -11.69 14.10 -33.31
C THR A 142 -10.63 15.20 -33.06
N PRO A 143 -10.34 16.07 -34.05
CA PRO A 143 -9.43 17.19 -33.85
C PRO A 143 -9.84 18.13 -32.71
N ASP A 144 -11.14 18.27 -32.47
CA ASP A 144 -11.70 19.11 -31.41
C ASP A 144 -11.52 18.49 -30.02
N ASP A 145 -11.30 17.18 -29.93
CA ASP A 145 -10.99 16.48 -28.68
C ASP A 145 -9.52 16.64 -28.27
N LEU A 146 -8.61 16.92 -29.21
CA LEU A 146 -7.16 16.97 -28.96
C LEU A 146 -6.77 17.98 -27.86
N PRO A 147 -7.30 19.22 -27.82
CA PRO A 147 -6.98 20.17 -26.76
C PRO A 147 -7.45 19.69 -25.38
N VAL A 148 -8.62 19.05 -25.32
CA VAL A 148 -9.21 18.52 -24.07
C VAL A 148 -8.40 17.34 -23.55
N VAL A 149 -8.04 16.40 -24.43
CA VAL A 149 -7.16 15.26 -24.10
C VAL A 149 -5.81 15.76 -23.61
N LEU A 150 -5.22 16.75 -24.27
CA LEU A 150 -3.94 17.31 -23.88
C LEU A 150 -4.02 17.95 -22.49
N GLN A 151 -5.07 18.72 -22.22
CA GLN A 151 -5.29 19.34 -20.91
C GLN A 151 -5.49 18.29 -19.80
N GLN A 152 -6.28 17.25 -20.07
CA GLN A 152 -6.48 16.14 -19.13
C GLN A 152 -5.19 15.36 -18.89
N ALA A 153 -4.42 15.07 -19.94
CA ALA A 153 -3.13 14.39 -19.83
C ALA A 153 -2.10 15.21 -19.04
N GLN A 154 -2.08 16.54 -19.19
CA GLN A 154 -1.25 17.43 -18.37
C GLN A 154 -1.67 17.42 -16.90
N GLY A 155 -2.98 17.39 -16.62
CA GLY A 155 -3.52 17.22 -15.28
C GLY A 155 -3.05 15.89 -14.65
N ILE A 156 -3.22 14.79 -15.38
CA ILE A 156 -2.74 13.46 -14.96
C ILE A 156 -1.24 13.48 -14.73
N ALA A 157 -0.44 14.09 -15.61
CA ALA A 157 1.02 14.16 -15.45
C ALA A 157 1.44 14.95 -14.21
N LYS A 158 0.73 16.04 -13.88
CA LYS A 158 0.96 16.80 -12.64
C LYS A 158 0.66 15.94 -11.42
N ASP A 159 -0.50 15.30 -11.39
CA ASP A 159 -0.94 14.47 -10.28
C ASP A 159 -0.06 13.21 -10.15
N TYR A 160 0.43 12.67 -11.26
CA TYR A 160 1.41 11.60 -11.30
C TYR A 160 2.72 11.98 -10.61
N SER A 161 3.23 13.18 -10.89
CA SER A 161 4.45 13.69 -10.26
C SER A 161 4.25 13.85 -8.74
N ALA A 162 3.11 14.41 -8.33
CA ALA A 162 2.74 14.53 -6.92
C ALA A 162 2.61 13.15 -6.24
N SER A 163 1.92 12.19 -6.87
CA SER A 163 1.81 10.83 -6.37
C SER A 163 3.16 10.12 -6.30
N THR A 164 4.05 10.34 -7.27
CA THR A 164 5.40 9.78 -7.23
C THR A 164 6.17 10.29 -6.01
N GLN A 165 6.10 11.60 -5.74
CA GLN A 165 6.72 12.19 -4.55
C GLN A 165 6.10 11.64 -3.26
N ALA A 166 4.77 11.53 -3.21
CA ALA A 166 4.05 11.00 -2.06
C ALA A 166 4.44 9.54 -1.78
N ILE A 167 4.37 8.65 -2.78
CA ILE A 167 4.75 7.24 -2.66
C ILE A 167 6.21 7.12 -2.20
N GLY A 168 7.13 7.89 -2.78
CA GLY A 168 8.54 7.89 -2.39
C GLY A 168 8.81 8.44 -0.99
N GLN A 169 7.97 9.34 -0.47
CA GLN A 169 8.03 9.76 0.93
C GLN A 169 7.53 8.66 1.88
N GLN A 170 6.39 8.05 1.56
CA GLN A 170 5.80 6.98 2.37
C GLN A 170 6.70 5.74 2.43
N LEU A 171 7.30 5.32 1.31
CA LEU A 171 8.25 4.20 1.29
C LEU A 171 9.48 4.49 2.15
N ARG A 172 10.01 5.72 2.11
CA ARG A 172 11.14 6.10 2.97
C ARG A 172 10.76 6.11 4.45
N ALA A 173 9.55 6.57 4.78
CA ALA A 173 9.04 6.52 6.14
C ALA A 173 8.91 5.06 6.62
N ALA A 174 8.32 4.19 5.81
CA ALA A 174 8.19 2.76 6.12
C ALA A 174 9.56 2.07 6.31
N HIS A 175 10.56 2.40 5.48
CA HIS A 175 11.93 1.91 5.65
C HIS A 175 12.59 2.43 6.93
N ALA A 176 12.35 3.70 7.30
CA ALA A 176 12.86 4.27 8.54
C ALA A 176 12.23 3.58 9.76
N GLU A 177 10.90 3.41 9.79
CA GLU A 177 10.19 2.67 10.84
C GLU A 177 10.68 1.23 10.96
N ARG A 178 10.97 0.58 9.82
CA ARG A 178 11.54 -0.77 9.80
C ARG A 178 12.94 -0.81 10.40
N ALA A 179 13.77 0.19 10.14
CA ALA A 179 15.15 0.24 10.61
C ALA A 179 15.28 0.41 12.13
N GLU A 180 14.27 0.98 12.79
CA GLU A 180 14.23 1.12 14.26
C GLU A 180 14.08 -0.23 14.99
N VAL A 181 13.70 -1.31 14.29
CA VAL A 181 13.39 -2.59 14.93
C VAL A 181 14.42 -3.68 14.61
N THR A 182 15.08 -4.17 15.66
CA THR A 182 15.94 -5.35 15.58
C THR A 182 15.14 -6.63 15.82
N THR A 183 15.15 -7.57 14.87
CA THR A 183 14.30 -8.78 14.92
C THR A 183 14.86 -9.91 15.76
N THR A 184 16.10 -9.81 16.25
CA THR A 184 16.83 -10.88 16.96
C THR A 184 16.13 -11.35 18.23
N ASP A 185 15.50 -10.43 18.97
CA ASP A 185 14.90 -10.69 20.27
C ASP A 185 13.37 -10.59 20.27
N LEU A 186 12.76 -10.53 19.08
CA LEU A 186 11.29 -10.52 18.94
C LEU A 186 10.75 -11.93 19.16
N VAL A 187 9.52 -12.01 19.67
CA VAL A 187 8.80 -13.28 19.69
C VAL A 187 8.61 -13.79 18.26
N GLY A 188 8.67 -15.11 18.06
CA GLY A 188 8.61 -15.74 16.72
C GLY A 188 7.55 -15.14 15.78
N PRO A 189 6.29 -15.00 16.23
CA PRO A 189 5.23 -14.32 15.48
C PRO A 189 5.58 -12.95 14.89
N LEU A 190 6.19 -12.11 15.72
CA LEU A 190 6.48 -10.72 15.38
C LEU A 190 7.70 -10.67 14.48
N LYS A 191 8.68 -11.53 14.73
CA LYS A 191 9.79 -11.73 13.79
C LYS A 191 9.29 -12.12 12.41
N ASP A 192 8.41 -13.11 12.32
CA ASP A 192 7.88 -13.54 11.03
C ASP A 192 7.22 -12.35 10.33
N ALA A 193 6.40 -11.55 11.04
CA ALA A 193 5.79 -10.31 10.53
C ALA A 193 6.79 -9.33 9.92
N TYR A 194 7.92 -9.14 10.58
CA TYR A 194 8.98 -8.28 10.07
C TYR A 194 9.68 -8.87 8.83
N ASP A 195 9.90 -10.18 8.77
CA ASP A 195 10.47 -10.83 7.58
C ASP A 195 9.57 -10.64 6.34
N ALA A 196 8.26 -10.57 6.55
CA ALA A 196 7.30 -10.28 5.48
C ALA A 196 7.21 -8.81 5.09
N VAL A 197 7.29 -7.92 6.08
CA VAL A 197 7.45 -6.49 5.81
C VAL A 197 8.68 -6.27 4.96
N ASP A 198 9.80 -6.93 5.25
CA ASP A 198 11.03 -6.83 4.46
C ASP A 198 10.80 -7.30 3.01
N ALA A 199 10.13 -8.45 2.84
CA ALA A 199 9.76 -8.91 1.50
C ALA A 199 8.80 -7.93 0.77
N ALA A 200 7.92 -7.25 1.51
CA ALA A 200 6.96 -6.30 0.98
C ALA A 200 7.58 -4.98 0.57
N LEU A 201 8.48 -4.44 1.38
CA LEU A 201 9.20 -3.22 1.07
C LEU A 201 10.04 -3.41 -0.21
N VAL A 202 10.75 -4.53 -0.35
CA VAL A 202 11.51 -4.84 -1.58
C VAL A 202 10.59 -4.89 -2.81
N GLN A 203 9.41 -5.48 -2.67
CA GLN A 203 8.46 -5.56 -3.77
C GLN A 203 7.82 -4.21 -4.09
N ALA A 204 7.53 -3.40 -3.07
CA ALA A 204 6.98 -2.08 -3.23
C ALA A 204 8.00 -1.14 -3.88
N ASP A 205 9.29 -1.24 -3.53
CA ASP A 205 10.37 -0.51 -4.19
C ASP A 205 10.48 -0.90 -5.66
N THR A 206 10.41 -2.20 -5.96
CA THR A 206 10.43 -2.71 -7.35
C THR A 206 9.22 -2.19 -8.13
N ALA A 207 8.03 -2.22 -7.53
CA ALA A 207 6.81 -1.71 -8.14
C ALA A 207 6.88 -0.18 -8.33
N PHE A 208 7.46 0.54 -7.38
CA PHE A 208 7.60 1.98 -7.41
C PHE A 208 8.60 2.44 -8.48
N LEU A 209 9.74 1.74 -8.63
CA LEU A 209 10.67 2.00 -9.74
C LEU A 209 9.96 1.86 -11.10
N ARG A 210 9.11 0.84 -11.25
CA ARG A 210 8.30 0.67 -12.46
C ARG A 210 7.23 1.76 -12.60
N PHE A 211 6.66 2.21 -11.48
CA PHE A 211 5.75 3.35 -11.43
C PHE A 211 6.46 4.67 -11.70
N GLN A 212 7.78 4.80 -11.59
CA GLN A 212 8.48 6.03 -11.99
C GLN A 212 8.71 6.07 -13.51
N ASP A 213 8.71 4.93 -14.18
CA ASP A 213 8.82 4.86 -15.64
C ASP A 213 7.46 5.18 -16.29
N VAL A 214 7.15 6.48 -16.35
CA VAL A 214 5.97 7.04 -17.02
C VAL A 214 5.84 6.50 -18.44
N ARG A 215 6.94 6.27 -19.15
CA ARG A 215 6.93 5.76 -20.52
C ARG A 215 6.45 4.32 -20.56
N GLN A 216 6.96 3.47 -19.68
CA GLN A 216 6.52 2.08 -19.59
C GLN A 216 5.07 1.98 -19.13
N VAL A 217 4.64 2.84 -18.20
CA VAL A 217 3.24 2.96 -17.79
C VAL A 217 2.39 3.40 -18.98
N LEU A 218 2.70 4.52 -19.63
CA LEU A 218 1.95 4.98 -20.81
C LEU A 218 1.97 3.96 -21.95
N SER A 219 3.05 3.24 -22.18
CA SER A 219 3.11 2.17 -23.18
C SER A 219 2.24 0.96 -22.84
N ASP A 220 2.29 0.48 -21.59
CA ASP A 220 1.43 -0.60 -21.10
C ASP A 220 -0.06 -0.14 -21.12
N PHE A 221 -0.32 1.15 -20.90
CA PHE A 221 -1.66 1.72 -20.91
C PHE A 221 -2.21 1.97 -22.33
N LEU A 222 -1.41 2.50 -23.25
CA LEU A 222 -1.83 2.82 -24.63
C LEU A 222 -1.76 1.61 -25.56
N GLY A 223 -1.12 0.51 -25.15
CA GLY A 223 -0.91 -0.66 -26.00
C GLY A 223 0.09 -0.44 -27.15
N VAL A 224 0.85 0.66 -27.11
CA VAL A 224 1.87 1.02 -28.10
C VAL A 224 3.23 1.18 -27.43
N ARG A 225 4.27 0.62 -28.05
CA ARG A 225 5.65 0.90 -27.63
C ARG A 225 6.01 2.32 -28.04
N LEU A 226 6.23 3.19 -27.06
CA LEU A 226 6.76 4.52 -27.29
C LEU A 226 8.25 4.41 -27.66
N PRO A 227 8.72 5.12 -28.69
CA PRO A 227 10.13 5.11 -29.09
C PRO A 227 11.04 5.66 -27.98
N ALA A 228 12.32 5.31 -28.08
CA ALA A 228 13.32 5.59 -27.05
C ALA A 228 13.57 7.07 -26.82
#